data_AF-A0A942IIZ3-F1
#
_entry.id   AF-A0A942IIZ3-F1
#
_cell.length_a   1.000
_cell.length_b   1.000
_cell.length_c   1.000
_cell.angle_alpha   90.00
_cell.angle_beta   90.00
_cell.angle_gamma   90.00
#
_symmetry.space_group_name_H-M   'P 1'
#
loop_
_entity.id
_entity.type
_entity.pdbx_description
1 polymer ?
#
loop_
_entity_poly.entity_id
_entity_poly.type
_entity_poly.pdbx_seq_one_letter_code
_entity_poly.pdbx_strand_id
1 'polypeptide(L)' 'MQKRPFREKIRCDNIKSLKLTNNFYFSMALSRNRIEIKQIGKGFILETTYISPENRKEYLAELKSRCKNLEG' A
#
# COMPACT_ATOMS: atom_id res chain seq x y z
N MET A 1 -29.13 3.97 -0.46
CA MET A 1 -27.88 3.31 -0.92
C MET A 1 -26.68 4.08 -0.41
N GLN A 2 -25.96 3.56 0.59
CA GLN A 2 -24.76 4.19 1.14
C GLN A 2 -23.59 3.99 0.17
N LYS A 3 -23.03 5.08 -0.38
CA LYS A 3 -21.83 5.03 -1.22
C LYS A 3 -20.69 4.48 -0.35
N ARG A 4 -20.33 3.21 -0.52
CA ARG A 4 -19.13 2.66 0.13
C ARG A 4 -17.93 3.41 -0.45
N PRO A 5 -17.01 3.93 0.36
CA PRO A 5 -15.79 4.53 -0.15
C PRO A 5 -15.10 3.52 -1.07
N PHE A 6 -14.58 4.02 -2.19
CA PHE A 6 -13.99 3.27 -3.30
C PHE A 6 -13.30 1.97 -2.84
N ARG A 7 -13.71 0.84 -3.42
CA ARG A 7 -13.11 -0.47 -3.15
C ARG A 7 -12.18 -0.84 -4.30
N GLU A 8 -10.97 -0.35 -4.22
CA GLU A 8 -9.89 -0.86 -5.07
C GLU A 8 -9.45 -2.24 -4.55
N LYS A 9 -9.30 -3.22 -5.45
CA LYS A 9 -8.78 -4.54 -5.13
C LYS A 9 -7.40 -4.70 -5.78
N ILE A 10 -6.38 -4.82 -4.96
CA ILE A 10 -5.01 -5.04 -5.40
C ILE A 10 -4.69 -6.54 -5.26
N ARG A 11 -4.25 -7.18 -6.34
CA ARG A 11 -3.76 -8.57 -6.29
C ARG A 11 -2.34 -8.58 -5.73
N CYS A 12 -2.07 -9.47 -4.76
CA CYS A 12 -0.73 -9.62 -4.19
C CYS A 12 0.36 -9.88 -5.25
N ASP A 13 0.04 -10.58 -6.34
CA ASP A 13 0.99 -10.88 -7.41
C ASP A 13 1.51 -9.63 -8.12
N ASN A 14 0.72 -8.56 -8.09
CA ASN A 14 1.05 -7.27 -8.67
C ASN A 14 1.77 -6.36 -7.66
N ILE A 15 1.89 -6.74 -6.39
CA ILE A 15 2.57 -5.93 -5.39
C ILE A 15 4.06 -6.22 -5.45
N LYS A 16 4.84 -5.19 -5.81
CA LYS A 16 6.29 -5.29 -5.95
C LYS A 16 7.04 -4.91 -4.69
N SER A 17 6.54 -3.90 -3.95
CA SER A 17 7.18 -3.47 -2.72
C SER A 17 6.17 -2.95 -1.70
N LEU A 18 6.44 -3.28 -0.44
CA LEU A 18 5.68 -2.81 0.73
C LEU A 18 6.66 -2.21 1.75
N LYS A 19 6.56 -0.90 1.98
CA LYS A 19 7.48 -0.18 2.88
C LYS A 19 6.72 0.77 3.80
N LEU A 20 7.20 0.90 5.04
CA LEU A 20 6.77 2.00 5.90
C LEU A 20 7.44 3.27 5.40
N THR A 21 6.64 4.30 5.20
CA THR A 21 7.14 5.62 4.82
C THR A 21 6.60 6.68 5.78
N ASN A 22 7.42 7.69 6.00
CA ASN A 22 7.05 8.88 6.74
C ASN A 22 7.16 10.07 5.80
N ASN A 23 6.03 10.49 5.23
CA ASN A 23 6.01 11.63 4.32
C ASN A 23 5.47 12.86 5.06
N PHE A 24 6.38 13.78 5.35
CA PHE A 24 6.06 15.11 5.89
C PHE A 24 5.67 16.12 4.80
N TYR A 25 6.08 15.90 3.55
CA TYR A 25 6.07 16.93 2.50
C TYR A 25 4.84 16.96 1.59
N PHE A 26 3.83 16.12 1.84
CA PHE A 26 2.58 16.17 1.09
C PHE A 26 1.56 17.03 1.83
N SER A 27 1.24 18.21 1.30
CA SER A 27 0.28 19.16 1.87
C SER A 27 -1.14 18.60 2.05
N MET A 28 -1.46 17.48 1.39
CA MET A 28 -2.73 16.74 1.52
C MET A 28 -2.58 15.42 2.30
N ALA A 29 -1.49 15.24 3.05
CA ALA A 29 -1.27 14.01 3.80
C ALA A 29 -2.11 13.94 5.09
N LEU A 30 -3.22 13.21 5.03
CA LEU A 30 -4.07 12.84 6.20
C LEU A 30 -3.36 12.05 7.33
N SER A 31 -2.10 11.63 7.15
CA SER A 31 -1.33 10.90 8.17
C SER A 31 0.15 10.93 7.83
N ARG A 32 1.03 11.06 8.84
CA ARG A 32 2.49 11.10 8.68
C ARG A 32 3.07 9.71 8.38
N ASN A 33 2.61 8.70 9.11
CA ASN A 33 3.09 7.32 8.99
C ASN A 33 2.16 6.51 8.10
N ARG A 34 2.69 5.99 6.99
CA ARG A 34 1.93 5.27 5.97
C ARG A 34 2.63 3.98 5.56
N ILE A 35 1.87 3.08 4.98
CA ILE A 35 2.41 1.97 4.19
C ILE A 35 2.32 2.39 2.73
N GLU A 36 3.47 2.40 2.06
CA GLU A 36 3.59 2.54 0.62
C GLU A 36 3.45 1.17 -0.03
N ILE A 37 2.53 1.06 -0.99
CA ILE A 37 2.29 -0.12 -1.81
C ILE A 37 2.62 0.24 -3.25
N LYS A 38 3.73 -0.29 -3.77
CA LYS A 38 4.04 -0.16 -5.21
C LYS A 38 3.50 -1.35 -5.96
N GLN A 39 2.67 -1.05 -6.96
CA GLN A 39 2.06 -2.03 -7.84
C GLN A 39 2.80 -2.03 -9.18
N ILE A 40 3.05 -3.23 -9.70
CA ILE A 40 3.53 -3.45 -11.06
C ILE A 40 2.44 -4.05 -11.92
N GLY A 41 2.46 -3.71 -13.20
CA GLY A 41 1.71 -4.44 -14.22
C GLY A 41 2.42 -4.35 -15.55
N LYS A 42 2.34 -5.44 -16.33
CA LYS A 42 3.04 -5.61 -17.62
C LYS A 42 4.53 -5.19 -17.60
N GLY A 43 5.23 -5.41 -16.47
CA GLY A 43 6.67 -5.15 -16.34
C GLY A 43 7.07 -3.75 -15.87
N PHE A 44 6.13 -2.83 -15.61
CA PHE A 44 6.43 -1.48 -15.13
C PHE A 44 5.67 -1.15 -13.83
N ILE A 45 6.21 -0.21 -13.03
CA ILE A 45 5.51 0.33 -11.86
C ILE A 45 4.33 1.15 -12.39
N LEU A 46 3.11 0.71 -12.07
CA LEU A 46 1.89 1.36 -12.55
C LEU A 46 1.40 2.40 -11.55
N GLU A 47 1.33 2.02 -10.27
CA GLU A 47 0.68 2.82 -9.26
C GLU A 47 1.37 2.70 -7.91
N THR A 48 1.32 3.79 -7.15
CA THR A 48 1.76 3.82 -5.75
C THR A 48 0.57 4.21 -4.89
N THR A 49 0.13 3.27 -4.05
CA THR A 49 -1.00 3.48 -3.14
C THR A 49 -0.46 3.69 -1.74
N TYR A 50 -0.99 4.70 -1.04
CA TYR A 50 -0.63 4.99 0.35
C TYR A 50 -1.80 4.69 1.27
N ILE A 51 -1.60 3.79 2.22
CA ILE A 51 -2.60 3.46 3.23
C ILE A 51 -2.09 3.75 4.64
N SER A 52 -3.00 4.10 5.55
CA SER A 52 -2.67 4.43 6.95
C SER A 52 -3.53 3.61 7.91
N PRO A 53 -3.41 2.26 7.91
CA PRO A 53 -4.15 1.45 8.87
C PRO A 53 -3.76 1.80 10.31
N GLU A 54 -4.64 1.52 11.27
CA GLU A 54 -4.36 1.77 12.68
C GLU A 54 -3.16 0.92 13.16
N ASN A 55 -3.24 -0.40 12.98
CA ASN A 55 -2.22 -1.39 13.37
C ASN A 55 -1.17 -1.60 12.26
N ARG A 56 -0.44 -0.55 11.90
CA ARG A 56 0.47 -0.53 10.73
C ARG A 56 1.48 -1.67 10.67
N LYS A 57 2.14 -1.99 11.80
CA LYS A 57 3.19 -3.01 11.85
C LYS A 57 2.62 -4.40 11.59
N GLU A 58 1.54 -4.75 12.28
CA GLU A 58 0.84 -6.04 12.11
C GLU A 58 0.26 -6.17 10.71
N TYR A 59 -0.40 -5.12 10.22
CA TYR A 59 -0.97 -5.10 8.87
C TYR A 59 0.10 -5.27 7.80
N LEU A 60 1.26 -4.61 7.95
CA LEU A 60 2.38 -4.76 7.05
C LEU A 60 2.96 -6.19 7.11
N ALA A 61 3.13 -6.75 8.31
CA ALA A 61 3.63 -8.10 8.49
C ALA A 61 2.70 -9.14 7.84
N GLU A 62 1.39 -8.99 8.02
CA GLU A 62 0.39 -9.84 7.37
C GLU A 62 0.45 -9.70 5.85
N LEU A 63 0.50 -8.47 5.32
CA LEU A 63 0.63 -8.24 3.88
C LEU A 63 1.90 -8.89 3.31
N LYS A 64 3.04 -8.77 4.02
CA LYS A 64 4.30 -9.42 3.64
C LYS A 64 4.20 -10.94 3.66
N SER A 65 3.45 -11.51 4.61
CA SER A 65 3.21 -12.95 4.68
C SER A 65 2.33 -13.46 3.54
N ARG A 66 1.33 -12.67 3.12
CA ARG A 66 0.39 -13.03 2.05
C ARG A 66 0.95 -12.80 0.65
N CYS A 67 1.68 -11.70 0.45
CA CYS A 67 2.21 -11.34 -0.87
C CYS A 67 3.65 -11.84 -1.04
N LYS A 68 3.84 -12.83 -1.92
CA LYS A 68 5.11 -13.55 -2.10
C LYS A 68 6.08 -12.89 -3.09
N ASN A 69 5.60 -11.99 -3.93
CA ASN A 69 6.38 -11.38 -5.02
C ASN A 69 7.03 -10.03 -4.63
N LEU A 70 7.42 -9.89 -3.36
CA LEU A 70 8.03 -8.66 -2.87
C LEU A 70 9.52 -8.63 -3.20
N GLU A 71 9.99 -7.53 -3.78
CA GLU A 71 11.41 -7.24 -3.86
C GLU A 71 11.93 -6.81 -2.48
N GLY A 72 13.05 -7.43 -2.09
CA GLY A 72 13.78 -7.14 -0.85
C GLY A 72 14.40 -5.75 -0.84
#